data_AF-A0A1H6BIH9-F1
#
_entry.id   AF-A0A1H6BIH9-F1
#
_cell.length_a   1.000
_cell.length_b   1.000
_cell.length_c   1.000
_cell.angle_alpha   90.00
_cell.angle_beta   90.00
_cell.angle_gamma   90.00
#
_symmetry.space_group_name_H-M   'P 1'
#
loop_
_entity.id
_entity.type
_entity.pdbx_description
1 polymer ?
#
loop_
_entity_poly.entity_id
_entity_poly.type
_entity_poly.pdbx_seq_one_letter_code
_entity_poly.pdbx_strand_id
1 'polypeptide(L)'
;MRYTLIGPDGRPYPSPVPGTLGGHRGARLYGRLDCPSALRAIAGGGYVRNRAFFADAATAMAAGYRPCAVCLTEEYRRWRKHRERRAAPGEPAREIPAVIQPGAIELARVVELLRGAQTVVVGHGRGAGGVVEAFQEVWEGTVLAVVSWPEVAASWLRQARRFVAGEPDAWVVAGAARGWAGMSERLRRSTDWDPSRTVGFADTAGAVTMAPPGTLEGMRGADHDGNVWRIGRNVIFREES
;
A
#
# COMPACT_ATOMS: atom_id res chain seq x y z
N MET A 1 -3.63 42.47 16.88
CA MET A 1 -3.43 41.00 16.95
C MET A 1 -2.70 40.53 15.70
N ARG A 2 -1.70 39.66 15.82
CA ARG A 2 -1.04 39.02 14.66
C ARG A 2 -1.39 37.53 14.67
N TYR A 3 -1.73 37.00 13.51
CA TYR A 3 -1.99 35.58 13.30
C TYR A 3 -0.72 34.87 12.85
N THR A 4 -0.59 33.58 13.15
CA THR A 4 0.50 32.75 12.62
C THR A 4 -0.06 31.85 11.52
N LEU A 5 0.35 32.10 10.28
CA LEU A 5 0.00 31.30 9.12
C LEU A 5 1.19 30.48 8.64
N ILE A 6 0.94 29.44 7.86
CA ILE A 6 1.98 28.65 7.19
C ILE A 6 2.10 29.17 5.76
N GLY A 7 3.31 29.56 5.37
CA GLY A 7 3.66 30.00 4.02
C GLY A 7 3.79 28.83 3.04
N PRO A 8 3.95 29.12 1.73
CA PRO A 8 4.08 28.10 0.70
C PRO A 8 5.34 27.25 0.84
N ASP A 9 6.35 27.74 1.57
CA ASP A 9 7.57 27.02 1.94
C ASP A 9 7.38 26.07 3.14
N GLY A 10 6.18 26.04 3.72
CA GLY A 10 5.86 25.25 4.91
C GLY A 10 6.29 25.89 6.22
N ARG A 11 6.81 27.13 6.22
CA ARG A 11 7.28 27.81 7.42
C ARG A 11 6.21 28.74 8.02
N PRO A 12 6.13 28.85 9.36
CA PRO A 12 5.24 29.82 9.99
C PRO A 12 5.68 31.26 9.73
N TYR A 13 4.74 32.16 9.46
CA TYR A 13 4.98 33.60 9.36
C TYR A 13 3.87 34.42 10.06
N PRO A 14 4.20 35.61 10.60
CA PRO A 14 3.19 36.50 11.18
C PRO A 14 2.38 37.19 10.08
N SER A 15 1.06 37.20 10.24
CA SER A 15 0.11 37.83 9.32
C SER A 15 -0.81 38.82 10.06
N PRO A 16 -1.10 40.00 9.48
CA PRO A 16 -2.11 40.92 10.02
C PRO A 16 -3.54 40.42 9.78
N VAL A 17 -3.75 39.51 8.83
CA VAL A 17 -5.07 38.95 8.44
C VAL A 17 -5.13 37.46 8.81
N PRO A 18 -6.27 36.95 9.33
CA PRO A 18 -6.41 35.53 9.63
C PRO A 18 -6.40 34.69 8.35
N GLY A 19 -6.04 33.42 8.49
CA GLY A 19 -6.11 32.45 7.38
C GLY A 19 -7.55 32.06 7.09
N THR A 20 -7.85 31.75 5.82
CA THR A 20 -9.18 31.29 5.39
C THR A 20 -9.37 29.78 5.55
N LEU A 21 -8.26 29.03 5.70
CA LEU A 21 -8.25 27.58 5.81
C LEU A 21 -7.49 27.14 7.06
N GLY A 22 -7.94 26.03 7.64
CA GLY A 22 -7.32 25.36 8.77
C GLY A 22 -6.76 24.00 8.38
N GLY A 23 -5.80 23.50 9.13
CA GLY A 23 -5.20 22.20 8.86
C GLY A 23 -4.58 21.57 10.09
N HIS A 24 -4.06 20.37 9.90
CA HIS A 24 -3.38 19.60 10.94
C HIS A 24 -1.96 19.26 10.49
N ARG A 25 -0.95 19.69 11.25
CA ARG A 25 0.48 19.54 10.94
C ARG A 25 0.88 18.07 10.74
N GLY A 26 0.56 17.19 11.69
CA GLY A 26 0.94 15.77 11.63
C GLY A 26 0.36 15.02 10.43
N ALA A 27 -0.97 15.07 10.25
CA ALA A 27 -1.64 14.47 9.10
C ALA A 27 -1.46 15.20 7.75
N ARG A 28 -0.73 16.33 7.72
CA ARG A 28 -0.47 17.20 6.55
C ARG A 28 -1.70 17.42 5.66
N LEU A 29 -2.81 17.85 6.27
CA LEU A 29 -4.05 18.16 5.54
C LEU A 29 -4.57 19.56 5.85
N TYR A 30 -5.25 20.17 4.88
CA TYR A 30 -5.96 21.45 5.02
C TYR A 30 -7.44 21.30 4.67
N GLY A 31 -8.28 22.18 5.21
CA GLY A 31 -9.72 22.16 5.05
C GLY A 31 -10.36 23.46 5.53
N ARG A 32 -11.69 23.52 5.46
CA ARG A 32 -12.43 24.67 5.98
C ARG A 32 -12.29 24.76 7.50
N LEU A 33 -12.40 25.97 8.03
CA LEU A 33 -12.33 26.24 9.47
C LEU A 33 -13.47 25.61 10.26
N ASP A 34 -14.61 25.34 9.59
CA ASP A 34 -15.83 24.72 10.11
C ASP A 34 -15.87 23.19 9.90
N CYS A 35 -14.75 22.56 9.55
CA CYS A 35 -14.71 21.13 9.25
C CYS A 35 -15.24 20.30 10.45
N PRO A 36 -16.29 19.45 10.26
CA PRO A 36 -16.87 18.68 11.37
C PRO A 36 -15.87 17.78 12.08
N SER A 37 -14.92 17.22 11.34
CA SER A 37 -13.84 16.40 11.90
C SER A 37 -12.89 17.22 12.79
N ALA A 38 -12.57 18.45 12.38
CA ALA A 38 -11.73 19.35 13.17
C ALA A 38 -12.46 19.83 14.44
N LEU A 39 -13.75 20.16 14.34
CA LEU A 39 -14.55 20.60 15.49
C LEU A 39 -14.67 19.49 16.55
N ARG A 40 -14.93 18.24 16.15
CA ARG A 40 -14.93 17.10 17.08
C ARG A 40 -13.57 16.91 17.76
N ALA A 41 -12.48 17.01 17.01
CA ALA A 41 -11.14 16.85 17.56
C ALA A 41 -10.75 17.98 18.52
N ILE A 42 -11.23 19.21 18.27
CA ILE A 42 -11.05 20.35 19.18
C ILE A 42 -11.85 20.14 20.47
N ALA A 43 -13.11 19.69 20.36
CA ALA A 43 -13.93 19.38 21.52
C ALA A 43 -13.30 18.29 22.42
N GLY A 44 -12.56 17.36 21.83
CA GLY A 44 -11.77 16.34 22.55
C GLY A 44 -10.40 16.79 23.07
N GLY A 45 -10.02 18.07 22.94
CA GLY A 45 -8.82 18.67 23.56
C GLY A 45 -7.47 18.41 22.88
N GLY A 46 -7.36 17.44 21.96
CA GLY A 46 -6.08 17.02 21.36
C GLY A 46 -5.59 17.81 20.13
N TYR A 47 -6.45 18.66 19.53
CA TYR A 47 -6.22 19.19 18.17
C TYR A 47 -5.47 20.53 18.11
N VAL A 48 -5.50 21.33 19.18
CA VAL A 48 -5.09 22.75 19.14
C VAL A 48 -3.60 22.94 18.83
N ARG A 49 -2.71 22.12 19.42
CA ARG A 49 -1.24 22.22 19.24
C ARG A 49 -0.80 21.94 17.80
N ASN A 50 -1.54 21.09 17.10
CA ASN A 50 -1.22 20.67 15.73
C ASN A 50 -1.95 21.50 14.67
N ARG A 51 -2.66 22.57 15.05
CA ARG A 51 -3.45 23.38 14.12
C ARG A 51 -2.55 24.26 13.26
N ALA A 52 -2.63 24.09 11.96
CA ALA A 52 -2.04 24.96 10.95
C ALA A 52 -3.12 25.87 10.35
N PHE A 53 -2.75 27.05 9.90
CA PHE A 53 -3.64 27.98 9.22
C PHE A 53 -2.98 28.48 7.94
N PHE A 54 -3.77 28.66 6.89
CA PHE A 54 -3.28 29.06 5.57
C PHE A 54 -4.09 30.23 5.05
N ALA A 55 -3.44 31.11 4.29
CA ALA A 55 -4.11 32.20 3.60
C ALA A 55 -5.15 31.66 2.60
N ASP A 56 -4.80 30.61 1.84
CA ASP A 56 -5.64 29.98 0.84
C ASP A 56 -5.19 28.53 0.53
N ALA A 57 -5.92 27.87 -0.37
CA ALA A 57 -5.67 26.48 -0.75
C ALA A 57 -4.36 26.31 -1.55
N ALA A 58 -3.98 27.29 -2.36
CA ALA A 58 -2.77 27.24 -3.17
C ALA A 58 -1.52 27.22 -2.27
N THR A 59 -1.51 28.08 -1.25
CA THR A 59 -0.48 28.15 -0.21
C THR A 59 -0.36 26.83 0.55
N ALA A 60 -1.51 26.24 0.95
CA ALA A 60 -1.52 24.97 1.66
C ALA A 60 -0.95 23.81 0.80
N MET A 61 -1.31 23.76 -0.48
CA MET A 61 -0.79 22.75 -1.41
C MET A 61 0.72 22.91 -1.65
N ALA A 62 1.20 24.14 -1.84
CA ALA A 62 2.62 24.44 -1.99
C ALA A 62 3.44 24.00 -0.74
N ALA A 63 2.88 24.20 0.45
CA ALA A 63 3.45 23.75 1.72
C ALA A 63 3.42 22.21 1.92
N GLY A 64 2.90 21.46 0.94
CA GLY A 64 2.81 20.00 0.97
C GLY A 64 1.65 19.47 1.81
N TYR A 65 0.58 20.23 1.97
CA TYR A 65 -0.66 19.77 2.61
C TYR A 65 -1.67 19.30 1.55
N ARG A 66 -2.40 18.23 1.84
CA ARG A 66 -3.47 17.72 0.97
C ARG A 66 -4.85 18.27 1.36
N PRO A 67 -5.83 18.33 0.45
CA PRO A 67 -7.20 18.66 0.81
C PRO A 67 -7.80 17.63 1.79
N CYS A 68 -8.65 18.10 2.70
CA CYS A 68 -9.36 17.27 3.65
C CYS A 68 -10.44 16.46 2.95
N ALA A 69 -10.43 15.14 3.12
CA ALA A 69 -11.40 14.23 2.50
C ALA A 69 -12.84 14.38 3.04
N VAL A 70 -13.04 15.11 4.14
CA VAL A 70 -14.35 15.32 4.78
C VAL A 70 -15.01 16.59 4.28
N CYS A 71 -14.31 17.72 4.37
CA CYS A 71 -14.88 19.01 4.00
C CYS A 71 -14.56 19.43 2.55
N LEU A 72 -13.46 18.95 1.96
CA LEU A 72 -13.04 19.29 0.59
C LEU A 72 -13.00 18.03 -0.28
N THR A 73 -14.13 17.33 -0.37
CA THR A 73 -14.22 16.00 -0.95
C THR A 73 -13.83 15.97 -2.43
N GLU A 74 -14.26 16.96 -3.22
CA GLU A 74 -14.00 17.00 -4.66
C GLU A 74 -12.54 17.37 -4.95
N GLU A 75 -12.00 18.35 -4.24
CA GLU A 75 -10.60 18.75 -4.30
C GLU A 75 -9.69 17.60 -3.86
N TYR A 76 -10.07 16.85 -2.82
CA TYR A 76 -9.36 15.66 -2.39
C TYR A 76 -9.36 14.56 -3.48
N ARG A 77 -10.50 14.32 -4.14
CA ARG A 77 -10.59 13.37 -5.26
C ARG A 77 -9.69 13.79 -6.42
N ARG A 78 -9.66 15.07 -6.78
CA ARG A 78 -8.79 15.62 -7.83
C ARG A 78 -7.31 15.50 -7.47
N TRP A 79 -6.95 15.89 -6.24
CA TRP A 79 -5.59 15.73 -5.72
C TRP A 79 -5.13 14.27 -5.77
N ARG A 80 -6.00 13.33 -5.39
CA ARG A 80 -5.70 11.89 -5.42
C ARG A 80 -5.48 11.38 -6.85
N LYS A 81 -6.37 11.72 -7.79
CA LYS A 81 -6.21 11.38 -9.22
C LYS A 81 -4.92 11.94 -9.81
N HIS A 82 -4.55 13.18 -9.47
CA HIS A 82 -3.31 13.79 -9.94
C HIS A 82 -2.07 13.09 -9.36
N ARG A 83 -2.11 12.67 -8.08
CA ARG A 83 -1.03 11.88 -7.48
C ARG A 83 -0.91 10.48 -8.06
N GLU A 84 -2.04 9.84 -8.37
CA GLU A 84 -2.06 8.54 -9.06
C GLU A 84 -1.43 8.67 -10.46
N ARG A 85 -1.76 9.72 -11.21
CA ARG A 85 -1.16 10.03 -12.52
C ARG A 85 0.33 10.34 -12.46
N ARG A 86 0.79 11.11 -11.47
CA ARG A 86 2.22 11.42 -11.28
C ARG A 86 3.04 10.26 -10.72
N ALA A 87 2.39 9.32 -10.04
CA ALA A 87 3.03 8.10 -9.53
C ALA A 87 3.08 6.99 -10.58
N ALA A 88 2.40 7.14 -11.71
CA ALA A 88 2.62 6.32 -12.89
C ALA A 88 3.95 6.73 -13.54
N PRO A 89 4.90 5.81 -13.79
CA PRO A 89 6.14 6.14 -14.48
C PRO A 89 5.83 6.71 -15.86
N GLY A 90 6.52 7.78 -16.23
CA GLY A 90 6.55 8.30 -17.59
C GLY A 90 7.36 7.35 -18.47
N GLU A 91 6.71 6.36 -19.05
CA GLU A 91 7.19 5.55 -20.17
C GLU A 91 5.95 5.17 -20.98
N PRO A 92 5.96 5.23 -22.33
CA PRO A 92 4.80 4.84 -23.11
C PRO A 92 4.46 3.39 -22.76
N ALA A 93 3.18 3.16 -22.44
CA ALA A 93 2.66 1.85 -22.09
C ALA A 93 3.05 0.85 -23.19
N ARG A 94 4.05 0.00 -22.90
CA ARG A 94 4.06 -1.34 -23.50
C ARG A 94 2.71 -1.94 -23.14
N GLU A 95 2.00 -2.43 -24.15
CA GLU A 95 0.68 -3.06 -24.00
C GLU A 95 0.70 -3.95 -22.75
N ILE A 96 -0.11 -3.59 -21.76
CA ILE A 96 -0.39 -4.47 -20.63
C ILE A 96 -1.24 -5.59 -21.25
N PRO A 97 -0.76 -6.85 -21.32
CA PRO A 97 -1.60 -7.92 -21.80
C PRO A 97 -2.83 -7.95 -20.90
N ALA A 98 -4.00 -7.82 -21.52
CA ALA A 98 -5.25 -8.08 -20.83
C ALA A 98 -5.16 -9.52 -20.33
N VAL A 99 -5.14 -9.66 -19.00
CA VAL A 99 -4.96 -10.91 -18.25
C VAL A 99 -3.48 -11.29 -18.01
N ILE A 100 -2.98 -10.99 -16.81
CA ILE A 100 -1.78 -11.63 -16.26
C ILE A 100 -2.21 -13.06 -15.86
N GLN A 101 -2.14 -14.02 -16.79
CA GLN A 101 -2.18 -15.42 -16.43
C GLN A 101 -0.77 -15.84 -16.01
N PRO A 102 -0.61 -16.61 -14.92
CA PRO A 102 0.69 -17.19 -14.62
C PRO A 102 1.03 -18.15 -15.75
N GLY A 103 2.30 -18.17 -16.17
CA GLY A 103 2.76 -19.25 -17.05
C GLY A 103 2.55 -20.60 -16.36
N ALA A 104 2.23 -21.65 -17.11
CA ALA A 104 2.05 -22.99 -16.53
C ALA A 104 3.29 -23.45 -15.73
N ILE A 105 4.48 -23.03 -16.16
CA ILE A 105 5.76 -23.33 -15.50
C ILE A 105 5.88 -22.58 -14.16
N GLU A 106 5.58 -21.27 -14.15
CA GLU A 106 5.55 -20.46 -12.92
C GLU A 106 4.58 -21.06 -11.90
N LEU A 107 3.38 -21.42 -12.34
CA LEU A 107 2.35 -22.02 -11.49
C LEU A 107 2.80 -23.36 -10.90
N ALA A 108 3.35 -24.25 -11.72
CA ALA A 108 3.88 -25.54 -11.28
C ALA A 108 4.98 -25.37 -10.23
N ARG A 109 5.89 -24.40 -10.43
CA ARG A 109 6.96 -24.13 -9.45
C ARG A 109 6.42 -23.55 -8.13
N VAL A 110 5.41 -22.68 -8.17
CA VAL A 110 4.75 -22.19 -6.94
C VAL A 110 4.14 -23.36 -6.15
N VAL A 111 3.44 -24.27 -6.83
CA VAL A 111 2.88 -25.48 -6.20
C VAL A 111 3.97 -26.35 -5.59
N GLU A 112 5.09 -26.54 -6.29
CA GLU A 112 6.24 -27.29 -5.79
C GLU A 112 6.85 -26.65 -4.52
N LEU A 113 6.97 -25.32 -4.47
CA LEU A 113 7.50 -24.59 -3.32
C LEU A 113 6.63 -24.67 -2.07
N LEU A 114 5.37 -25.11 -2.22
CA LEU A 114 4.42 -25.36 -1.14
C LEU A 114 4.42 -26.82 -0.68
N ARG A 115 5.34 -27.67 -1.16
CA ARG A 115 5.47 -29.05 -0.71
C ARG A 115 5.58 -29.10 0.82
N GLY A 116 4.67 -29.85 1.44
CA GLY A 116 4.58 -30.00 2.90
C GLY A 116 3.60 -29.05 3.59
N ALA A 117 3.11 -28.02 2.91
CA ALA A 117 1.98 -27.22 3.41
C ALA A 117 0.66 -27.93 3.10
N GLN A 118 -0.25 -27.99 4.07
CA GLN A 118 -1.61 -28.53 3.91
C GLN A 118 -2.64 -27.40 3.81
N THR A 119 -2.35 -26.26 4.41
CA THR A 119 -3.23 -25.10 4.49
C THR A 119 -2.52 -23.83 4.02
N VAL A 120 -3.20 -23.01 3.23
CA VAL A 120 -2.69 -21.69 2.82
C VAL A 120 -3.73 -20.59 2.96
N VAL A 121 -3.25 -19.36 3.10
CA VAL A 121 -4.03 -18.16 2.77
C VAL A 121 -3.44 -17.53 1.51
N VAL A 122 -4.30 -17.25 0.53
CA VAL A 122 -3.90 -16.63 -0.74
C VAL A 122 -4.24 -15.15 -0.72
N GLY A 123 -3.26 -14.31 -1.01
CA GLY A 123 -3.39 -12.87 -1.07
C GLY A 123 -3.11 -12.37 -2.47
N HIS A 124 -3.90 -11.41 -2.95
CA HIS A 124 -3.65 -10.86 -4.27
C HIS A 124 -3.99 -9.38 -4.46
N GLY A 125 -3.25 -8.74 -5.37
CA GLY A 125 -3.63 -7.47 -5.97
C GLY A 125 -4.85 -7.62 -6.88
N ARG A 126 -5.61 -6.54 -7.12
CA ARG A 126 -6.86 -6.60 -7.93
C ARG A 126 -6.67 -7.13 -9.36
N GLY A 127 -5.48 -6.96 -9.93
CA GLY A 127 -5.16 -7.43 -11.29
C GLY A 127 -4.82 -8.93 -11.37
N ALA A 128 -4.63 -9.60 -10.24
CA ALA A 128 -4.13 -10.98 -10.18
C ALA A 128 -5.23 -12.01 -9.84
N GLY A 129 -6.51 -11.70 -10.09
CA GLY A 129 -7.62 -12.62 -9.81
C GLY A 129 -7.49 -13.95 -10.57
N GLY A 130 -7.17 -13.90 -11.86
CA GLY A 130 -6.98 -15.10 -12.69
C GLY A 130 -5.83 -16.00 -12.22
N VAL A 131 -4.76 -15.41 -11.67
CA VAL A 131 -3.65 -16.18 -11.06
C VAL A 131 -4.14 -17.00 -9.86
N VAL A 132 -5.02 -16.42 -9.05
CA VAL A 132 -5.58 -17.11 -7.88
C VAL A 132 -6.51 -18.23 -8.31
N GLU A 133 -7.37 -17.99 -9.30
CA GLU A 133 -8.26 -19.01 -9.87
C GLU A 133 -7.44 -20.19 -10.40
N ALA A 134 -6.43 -19.93 -11.21
CA ALA A 134 -5.53 -20.98 -11.74
C ALA A 134 -4.81 -21.75 -10.63
N PHE A 135 -4.36 -21.07 -9.56
CA PHE A 135 -3.75 -21.72 -8.41
C PHE A 135 -4.70 -22.66 -7.66
N GLN A 136 -5.95 -22.23 -7.45
CA GLN A 136 -6.96 -23.03 -6.75
C GLN A 136 -7.38 -24.28 -7.54
N GLU A 137 -7.24 -24.27 -8.87
CA GLU A 137 -7.52 -25.43 -9.72
C GLU A 137 -6.45 -26.52 -9.62
N VAL A 138 -5.19 -26.15 -9.35
CA VAL A 138 -4.05 -27.09 -9.40
C VAL A 138 -3.52 -27.49 -8.03
N TRP A 139 -3.71 -26.67 -7.00
CA TRP A 139 -3.18 -26.96 -5.67
C TRP A 139 -4.20 -27.72 -4.82
N GLU A 140 -3.88 -28.95 -4.44
CA GLU A 140 -4.79 -29.88 -3.77
C GLU A 140 -5.01 -29.62 -2.26
N GLY A 141 -4.31 -28.64 -1.68
CA GLY A 141 -4.43 -28.30 -0.26
C GLY A 141 -5.66 -27.44 0.07
N THR A 142 -5.80 -27.04 1.34
CA THR A 142 -6.93 -26.23 1.80
C THR A 142 -6.60 -24.74 1.77
N VAL A 143 -7.36 -23.95 0.99
CA VAL A 143 -7.28 -22.49 1.03
C VAL A 143 -8.21 -21.95 2.11
N LEU A 144 -7.63 -21.50 3.23
CA LEU A 144 -8.39 -20.98 4.39
C LEU A 144 -9.07 -19.64 4.07
N ALA A 145 -8.42 -18.81 3.26
CA ALA A 145 -8.99 -17.55 2.81
C ALA A 145 -8.33 -17.07 1.51
N VAL A 146 -9.11 -16.35 0.71
CA VAL A 146 -8.62 -15.48 -0.35
C VAL A 146 -8.80 -14.03 0.09
N VAL A 147 -7.74 -13.22 -0.04
CA VAL A 147 -7.69 -11.82 0.40
C VAL A 147 -7.23 -10.91 -0.72
N SER A 148 -8.14 -10.07 -1.22
CA SER A 148 -7.80 -9.06 -2.23
C SER A 148 -7.45 -7.70 -1.63
N TRP A 149 -6.54 -6.96 -2.27
CA TRP A 149 -6.21 -5.58 -1.92
C TRP A 149 -6.05 -4.67 -3.14
N PRO A 150 -6.27 -3.35 -3.00
CA PRO A 150 -5.89 -2.39 -4.03
C PRO A 150 -4.37 -2.14 -4.01
N GLU A 151 -3.81 -1.75 -5.16
CA GLU A 151 -2.39 -1.35 -5.30
C GLU A 151 -2.03 -0.11 -4.48
N VAL A 152 -3.04 0.71 -4.16
CA VAL A 152 -2.90 1.91 -3.32
C VAL A 152 -4.07 1.98 -2.34
N ALA A 153 -3.77 2.03 -1.05
CA ALA A 153 -4.75 2.21 0.01
C ALA A 153 -4.29 3.26 1.04
N ALA A 154 -5.25 3.87 1.74
CA ALA A 154 -4.95 4.63 2.94
C ALA A 154 -4.58 3.72 4.13
N SER A 155 -5.05 2.46 4.10
CA SER A 155 -4.75 1.42 5.08
C SER A 155 -5.06 0.05 4.51
N TRP A 156 -4.23 -0.93 4.84
CA TRP A 156 -4.41 -2.36 4.56
C TRP A 156 -4.75 -3.18 5.82
N LEU A 157 -5.06 -2.55 6.97
CA LEU A 157 -5.19 -3.25 8.25
C LEU A 157 -6.23 -4.38 8.25
N ARG A 158 -7.39 -4.17 7.59
CA ARG A 158 -8.43 -5.20 7.51
C ARG A 158 -7.95 -6.41 6.72
N GLN A 159 -7.30 -6.16 5.59
CA GLN A 159 -6.72 -7.17 4.74
C GLN A 159 -5.63 -7.93 5.49
N ALA A 160 -4.71 -7.22 6.15
CA ALA A 160 -3.61 -7.83 6.90
C ALA A 160 -4.11 -8.77 8.01
N ARG A 161 -5.10 -8.35 8.79
CA ARG A 161 -5.72 -9.21 9.82
C ARG A 161 -6.40 -10.44 9.24
N ARG A 162 -7.07 -10.30 8.10
CA ARG A 162 -7.68 -11.45 7.40
C ARG A 162 -6.62 -12.38 6.81
N PHE A 163 -5.49 -11.84 6.38
CA PHE A 163 -4.43 -12.59 5.72
C PHE A 163 -3.69 -13.54 6.67
N VAL A 164 -3.54 -13.18 7.95
CA VAL A 164 -2.93 -14.05 8.97
C VAL A 164 -3.93 -14.91 9.73
N ALA A 165 -5.23 -14.71 9.51
CA ALA A 165 -6.26 -15.42 10.26
C ALA A 165 -6.22 -16.93 9.93
N GLY A 166 -6.41 -17.77 10.95
CA GLY A 166 -6.48 -19.23 10.79
C GLY A 166 -5.13 -19.94 10.78
N GLU A 167 -4.02 -19.23 11.01
CA GLU A 167 -2.66 -19.81 11.13
C GLU A 167 -2.31 -20.81 10.02
N PRO A 168 -2.39 -20.42 8.73
CA PRO A 168 -2.10 -21.33 7.61
C PRO A 168 -0.65 -21.80 7.67
N ASP A 169 -0.35 -22.98 7.12
CA ASP A 169 1.02 -23.50 7.01
C ASP A 169 1.92 -22.57 6.19
N ALA A 170 1.38 -21.99 5.12
CA ALA A 170 2.07 -21.04 4.25
C ALA A 170 1.13 -19.95 3.71
N TRP A 171 1.74 -18.86 3.24
CA TRP A 171 1.05 -17.80 2.51
C TRP A 171 1.41 -17.82 1.03
N VAL A 172 0.44 -17.58 0.16
CA VAL A 172 0.65 -17.44 -1.28
C VAL A 172 0.30 -16.01 -1.68
N VAL A 173 1.16 -15.37 -2.48
CA VAL A 173 0.96 -13.96 -2.88
C VAL A 173 1.10 -13.80 -4.39
N ALA A 174 0.09 -13.18 -5.00
CA ALA A 174 0.10 -12.80 -6.40
C ALA A 174 -0.19 -11.30 -6.61
N GLY A 175 0.38 -10.71 -7.66
CA GLY A 175 0.10 -9.34 -8.06
C GLY A 175 1.28 -8.38 -7.91
N ALA A 176 1.03 -7.12 -8.25
CA ALA A 176 2.11 -6.18 -8.50
C ALA A 176 2.93 -5.83 -7.25
N ALA A 177 4.24 -5.68 -7.45
CA ALA A 177 5.22 -5.28 -6.46
C ALA A 177 4.76 -4.10 -5.58
N ARG A 178 4.11 -3.10 -6.17
CA ARG A 178 3.68 -1.89 -5.46
C ARG A 178 2.63 -2.18 -4.38
N GLY A 179 1.55 -2.87 -4.73
CA GLY A 179 0.50 -3.23 -3.77
C GLY A 179 1.05 -4.18 -2.71
N TRP A 180 1.88 -5.15 -3.13
CA TRP A 180 2.50 -6.08 -2.19
C TRP A 180 3.43 -5.38 -1.19
N ALA A 181 4.24 -4.41 -1.61
CA ALA A 181 5.09 -3.64 -0.70
C ALA A 181 4.29 -2.93 0.41
N GLY A 182 3.17 -2.29 0.06
CA GLY A 182 2.30 -1.62 1.05
C GLY A 182 1.57 -2.60 1.98
N MET A 183 1.11 -3.73 1.43
CA MET A 183 0.44 -4.78 2.19
C MET A 183 1.40 -5.49 3.15
N SER A 184 2.60 -5.88 2.68
CA SER A 184 3.65 -6.54 3.48
C SER A 184 4.22 -5.64 4.58
N GLU A 185 4.40 -4.34 4.32
CA GLU A 185 4.76 -3.38 5.37
C GLU A 185 3.67 -3.37 6.46
N ARG A 186 2.39 -3.34 6.07
CA ARG A 186 1.29 -3.37 7.03
C ARG A 186 1.29 -4.66 7.85
N LEU A 187 1.51 -5.81 7.20
CA LEU A 187 1.60 -7.12 7.85
C LEU A 187 2.70 -7.11 8.92
N ARG A 188 3.94 -6.74 8.55
CA ARG A 188 5.06 -6.66 9.50
C ARG A 188 4.80 -5.74 10.70
N ARG A 189 4.10 -4.62 10.47
CA ARG A 189 3.84 -3.64 11.54
C ARG A 189 2.74 -4.06 12.51
N SER A 190 1.80 -4.90 12.08
CA SER A 190 0.49 -5.02 12.76
C SER A 190 0.03 -6.46 13.01
N THR A 191 0.83 -7.45 12.62
CA THR A 191 0.52 -8.88 12.72
C THR A 191 1.81 -9.66 13.01
N ASP A 192 1.64 -10.95 13.28
CA ASP A 192 2.68 -11.97 13.44
C ASP A 192 3.12 -12.62 12.12
N TRP A 193 2.74 -12.04 10.97
CA TRP A 193 3.09 -12.54 9.65
C TRP A 193 4.60 -12.82 9.49
N ASP A 194 4.89 -14.04 9.04
CA ASP A 194 6.24 -14.51 8.76
C ASP A 194 6.49 -14.62 7.24
N PRO A 195 7.31 -13.73 6.64
CA PRO A 195 7.66 -13.79 5.22
C PRO A 195 8.40 -15.07 4.83
N SER A 196 9.09 -15.75 5.75
CA SER A 196 9.82 -16.99 5.42
C SER A 196 8.89 -18.14 5.00
N ARG A 197 7.62 -18.05 5.43
CA ARG A 197 6.53 -18.96 5.09
C ARG A 197 5.68 -18.46 3.91
N THR A 198 6.15 -17.42 3.21
CA THR A 198 5.42 -16.83 2.09
C THR A 198 6.06 -17.22 0.75
N VAL A 199 5.23 -17.72 -0.16
CA VAL A 199 5.56 -18.06 -1.54
C VAL A 199 4.91 -17.04 -2.48
N GLY A 200 5.69 -16.39 -3.34
CA GLY A 200 5.21 -15.39 -4.28
C GLY A 200 5.26 -15.84 -5.75
N PHE A 201 4.41 -15.24 -6.56
CA PHE A 201 4.52 -15.23 -8.01
C PHE A 201 5.51 -14.16 -8.48
N ALA A 202 5.93 -14.21 -9.75
CA ALA A 202 7.03 -13.43 -10.32
C ALA A 202 6.93 -11.93 -10.01
N ASP A 203 5.75 -11.35 -10.23
CA ASP A 203 5.48 -9.91 -10.08
C ASP A 203 5.63 -9.39 -8.64
N THR A 204 5.62 -10.29 -7.66
CA THR A 204 5.72 -9.91 -6.24
C THR A 204 7.16 -9.66 -5.80
N ALA A 205 8.15 -10.28 -6.45
CA ALA A 205 9.55 -10.22 -6.05
C ALA A 205 10.09 -8.79 -6.06
N GLY A 206 9.65 -7.98 -7.03
CA GLY A 206 10.05 -6.57 -7.18
C GLY A 206 9.68 -5.67 -5.98
N ALA A 207 8.77 -6.13 -5.10
CA ALA A 207 8.39 -5.39 -3.90
C ALA A 207 9.57 -5.13 -2.95
N VAL A 208 10.65 -5.93 -3.03
CA VAL A 208 11.87 -5.73 -2.22
C VAL A 208 12.49 -4.34 -2.42
N THR A 209 12.32 -3.75 -3.60
CA THR A 209 12.84 -2.40 -3.92
C THR A 209 12.00 -1.27 -3.33
N MET A 210 10.77 -1.58 -2.90
CA MET A 210 9.77 -0.61 -2.47
C MET A 210 9.42 -0.73 -0.99
N ALA A 211 9.47 -1.94 -0.43
CA ALA A 211 9.17 -2.22 0.96
C ALA A 211 10.31 -1.73 1.87
N PRO A 212 10.02 -1.38 3.14
CA PRO A 212 11.08 -1.09 4.11
C PRO A 212 12.08 -2.25 4.23
N PRO A 213 13.37 -1.98 4.46
CA PRO A 213 14.38 -3.01 4.64
C PRO A 213 13.99 -4.06 5.70
N GLY A 214 14.20 -5.34 5.40
CA GLY A 214 13.89 -6.50 6.24
C GLY A 214 12.43 -6.97 6.17
N THR A 215 11.55 -6.22 5.48
CA THR A 215 10.11 -6.54 5.45
C THR A 215 9.84 -7.92 4.86
N LEU A 216 10.53 -8.25 3.76
CA LEU A 216 10.32 -9.45 2.94
C LEU A 216 11.41 -10.52 3.17
N GLU A 217 12.25 -10.36 4.20
CA GLU A 217 13.39 -11.24 4.45
C GLU A 217 12.95 -12.71 4.61
N GLY A 218 13.51 -13.61 3.80
CA GLY A 218 13.19 -15.04 3.80
C GLY A 218 12.07 -15.45 2.85
N MET A 219 11.33 -14.50 2.26
CA MET A 219 10.30 -14.80 1.26
C MET A 219 10.92 -15.45 0.02
N ARG A 220 10.20 -16.38 -0.60
CA ARG A 220 10.63 -17.07 -1.83
C ARG A 220 9.51 -17.13 -2.86
N GLY A 221 9.80 -17.55 -4.08
CA GLY A 221 8.78 -17.73 -5.11
C GLY A 221 9.35 -18.18 -6.44
N ALA A 222 8.51 -18.15 -7.47
CA ALA A 222 8.88 -18.50 -8.85
C ALA A 222 8.86 -17.26 -9.74
N ASP A 223 9.80 -17.16 -10.68
CA ASP A 223 9.68 -16.24 -11.80
C ASP A 223 8.90 -16.86 -12.98
N HIS A 224 8.68 -16.09 -14.05
CA HIS A 224 7.90 -16.54 -15.21
C HIS A 224 8.50 -17.75 -15.93
N ASP A 225 9.81 -17.96 -15.78
CA ASP A 225 10.55 -19.07 -16.39
C ASP A 225 10.61 -20.30 -15.47
N GLY A 226 10.03 -20.20 -14.26
CA GLY A 226 10.04 -21.26 -13.26
C GLY A 226 11.28 -21.31 -12.39
N ASN A 227 12.18 -20.33 -12.47
CA ASN A 227 13.34 -20.27 -11.58
C ASN A 227 12.90 -19.84 -10.18
N VAL A 228 13.58 -20.35 -9.15
CA VAL A 228 13.29 -19.94 -7.78
C VAL A 228 13.97 -18.62 -7.50
N TRP A 229 13.22 -17.67 -6.96
CA TRP A 229 13.78 -16.50 -6.34
C TRP A 229 13.63 -16.56 -4.82
N ARG A 230 14.61 -16.00 -4.10
CA ARG A 230 14.60 -15.84 -2.65
C ARG A 230 15.01 -14.43 -2.29
N ILE A 231 14.34 -13.84 -1.29
CA ILE A 231 14.69 -12.53 -0.75
C ILE A 231 15.56 -12.71 0.48
N GLY A 232 16.75 -12.12 0.45
CA GLY A 232 17.61 -12.03 1.62
C GLY A 232 18.50 -10.79 1.57
N ARG A 233 18.81 -10.19 2.71
CA ARG A 233 19.58 -8.93 2.81
C ARG A 233 19.03 -7.81 1.93
N ASN A 234 17.71 -7.77 1.74
CA ASN A 234 17.00 -6.84 0.83
C ASN A 234 17.37 -6.97 -0.65
N VAL A 235 17.88 -8.11 -1.09
CA VAL A 235 18.13 -8.41 -2.51
C VAL A 235 17.44 -9.71 -2.90
N ILE A 236 17.27 -9.90 -4.21
CA ILE A 236 16.72 -11.12 -4.80
C ILE A 236 17.90 -12.00 -5.23
N PHE A 237 17.96 -13.22 -4.71
CA PHE A 237 18.80 -14.30 -5.21
C PHE A 237 17.96 -15.16 -6.15
N ARG A 238 18.52 -15.56 -7.29
CA ARG A 238 17.88 -16.49 -8.22
C ARG A 238 18.69 -17.79 -8.26
N GLU A 239 17.98 -18.89 -8.19
CA GLU A 239 18.51 -20.23 -8.40
C GLU A 239 17.97 -20.69 -9.76
N GLU A 240 18.89 -20.89 -10.71
CA GLU A 240 18.57 -21.49 -12.00
C GLU A 240 18.19 -22.96 -11.77
N SER A 241 17.11 -23.39 -12.42
CA SER A 241 16.60 -24.78 -12.31
C SER A 241 17.39 -25.77 -13.15
#